data_AF-A0A094LPK8-F1
#
_entry.id   AF-A0A094LPK8-F1
#
_cell.length_a   1.000
_cell.length_b   1.000
_cell.length_c   1.000
_cell.angle_alpha   90.00
_cell.angle_beta   90.00
_cell.angle_gamma   90.00
#
_symmetry.space_group_name_H-M   'P 1'
#
loop_
_entity.id
_entity.type
_entity.pdbx_description
1 polymer ?
#
loop_
_entity_poly.entity_id
_entity_poly.type
_entity_poly.pdbx_seq_one_letter_code
_entity_poly.pdbx_strand_id
1 'polypeptide(L)'
;MSNDVLKNIESLESQLLDSLKQLNEVKSELNRSLYKAKYQSLYEISNTAELGKLLSEFRAKERIEVSDIALHSDASRGTITRVLDDPKGTSIATVISVVEALGGKLCIVK
;
A
#
# COMPACT_ATOMS: atom_id res chain seq x y z
N MET A 1 -1.66 40.36 27.97
CA MET A 1 -1.84 38.90 28.08
C MET A 1 -0.65 38.34 28.83
N SER A 2 -0.85 37.50 29.85
CA SER A 2 0.26 37.03 30.70
C SER A 2 1.18 36.08 29.93
N ASN A 3 2.48 36.21 30.15
CA ASN A 3 3.53 35.41 29.49
C ASN A 3 3.35 33.90 29.72
N ASP A 4 2.70 33.53 30.83
CA ASP A 4 2.38 32.14 31.18
C ASP A 4 1.29 31.53 30.29
N VAL A 5 0.38 32.36 29.76
CA VAL A 5 -0.68 31.90 28.84
C VAL A 5 -0.08 31.52 27.49
N LEU A 6 0.89 32.29 27.00
CA LEU A 6 1.61 31.99 25.75
C LEU A 6 2.41 30.69 25.86
N LYS A 7 3.17 30.51 26.95
CA LYS A 7 3.92 29.27 27.20
C LYS A 7 3.02 28.03 27.29
N ASN A 8 1.83 28.17 27.88
CA ASN A 8 0.87 27.06 27.96
C ASN A 8 0.29 26.72 26.58
N ILE A 9 0.04 27.71 25.73
CA ILE A 9 -0.44 27.48 24.36
C ILE A 9 0.63 26.75 23.54
N GLU A 10 1.88 27.21 23.55
CA GLU A 10 2.99 26.57 22.84
C GLU A 10 3.21 25.12 23.31
N SER A 11 3.07 24.87 24.61
CA SER A 11 3.17 23.51 25.16
C SER A 11 2.04 22.59 24.67
N LEU A 12 0.81 23.10 24.60
CA LEU A 12 -0.34 22.35 24.09
C LEU A 12 -0.22 22.07 22.58
N GLU A 13 0.25 23.03 21.80
CA GLU A 13 0.50 22.85 20.36
C GLU A 13 1.57 21.77 20.10
N SER A 14 2.65 21.77 20.89
CA SER A 14 3.68 20.72 20.81
C SER A 14 3.11 19.34 21.16
N GLN A 15 2.31 19.24 22.22
CA GLN A 15 1.67 17.97 22.62
C GLN A 15 0.68 17.47 21.56
N LEU A 16 -0.04 18.37 20.89
CA LEU A 16 -0.94 18.03 19.81
C LEU A 16 -0.18 17.49 18.59
N LEU A 17 0.93 18.13 18.22
CA LEU A 17 1.81 17.68 17.13
C LEU A 17 2.39 16.29 17.39
N ASP A 18 2.87 16.05 18.61
CA ASP A 18 3.39 14.73 19.00
C ASP A 18 2.28 13.67 18.99
N SER A 19 1.09 14.00 19.48
CA SER A 19 -0.07 13.10 19.45
C SER A 19 -0.49 12.76 18.02
N LEU A 20 -0.47 13.73 17.10
CA LEU A 20 -0.75 13.51 15.68
C LEU A 20 0.30 12.61 15.02
N LYS A 21 1.57 12.79 15.38
CA LYS A 21 2.66 11.95 14.88
C LYS A 21 2.51 10.50 15.36
N GLN A 22 2.27 10.30 16.64
CA GLN A 22 2.02 8.97 17.22
C GLN A 22 0.80 8.30 16.59
N LEU A 23 -0.29 9.05 16.38
CA LEU A 23 -1.49 8.53 15.72
C LEU A 23 -1.20 8.04 14.30
N ASN A 24 -0.39 8.78 13.54
CA ASN A 24 0.02 8.37 12.20
C ASN A 24 0.93 7.13 12.21
N GLU A 25 1.84 7.04 13.16
CA GLU A 25 2.70 5.86 13.35
C GLU A 25 1.88 4.62 13.68
N VAL A 26 0.95 4.71 14.64
CA VAL A 26 0.05 3.62 15.02
C VAL A 26 -0.87 3.23 13.85
N LYS A 27 -1.41 4.20 13.11
CA LYS A 27 -2.22 3.94 11.91
C LYS A 27 -1.41 3.19 10.84
N SER A 28 -0.15 3.54 10.65
CA SER A 28 0.77 2.87 9.74
C SER A 28 1.06 1.43 10.19
N GLU A 29 1.35 1.21 11.48
CA GLU A 29 1.59 -0.11 12.04
C GLU A 29 0.35 -1.00 12.02
N LEU A 30 -0.83 -0.44 12.30
CA LEU A 30 -2.10 -1.14 12.24
C LEU A 30 -2.41 -1.57 10.81
N ASN A 31 -2.26 -0.66 9.84
CA ASN A 31 -2.42 -1.02 8.43
C ASN A 31 -1.45 -2.13 8.05
N ARG A 32 -0.16 -2.00 8.38
CA ARG A 32 0.86 -3.02 8.08
C ARG A 32 0.56 -4.37 8.72
N SER A 33 0.02 -4.37 9.95
CA SER A 33 -0.35 -5.59 10.68
C SER A 33 -1.62 -6.23 10.14
N LEU A 34 -2.63 -5.43 9.77
CA LEU A 34 -3.83 -5.90 9.08
C LEU A 34 -3.48 -6.49 7.72
N TYR A 35 -2.57 -5.87 6.96
CA TYR A 35 -2.06 -6.45 5.71
C TYR A 35 -1.33 -7.78 5.94
N LYS A 36 -0.45 -7.88 6.94
CA LYS A 36 0.24 -9.14 7.28
C LYS A 36 -0.70 -10.25 7.74
N ALA A 37 -1.68 -9.94 8.57
CA ALA A 37 -2.62 -10.92 9.12
C ALA A 37 -3.67 -11.36 8.10
N LYS A 38 -4.07 -10.47 7.17
CA LYS A 38 -5.08 -10.77 6.15
C LYS A 38 -4.53 -11.56 4.96
N TYR A 39 -3.23 -11.51 4.69
CA TYR A 39 -2.62 -12.07 3.47
C TYR A 39 -1.44 -13.02 3.74
N GLN A 40 -1.51 -13.80 4.80
CA GLN A 40 -0.54 -14.87 5.09
C GLN A 40 -0.75 -16.13 4.22
N SER A 41 -1.40 -15.99 3.06
CA SER A 41 -1.54 -17.05 2.07
C SER A 41 -0.40 -16.92 1.07
N LEU A 42 0.58 -17.82 1.17
CA LEU A 42 1.60 -17.97 0.14
C LEU A 42 0.93 -18.59 -1.09
N TYR A 43 0.80 -17.81 -2.15
CA TYR A 43 0.44 -18.32 -3.47
C TYR A 43 1.73 -18.59 -4.22
N GLU A 44 1.96 -19.86 -4.56
CA GLU A 44 2.98 -20.22 -5.53
C GLU A 44 2.41 -19.99 -6.93
N ILE A 45 3.12 -19.22 -7.74
CA ILE A 45 2.66 -18.81 -9.06
C ILE A 45 3.58 -19.44 -10.09
N SER A 46 3.00 -20.21 -11.01
CA SER A 46 3.76 -20.98 -11.99
C SER A 46 4.03 -20.20 -13.28
N ASN A 47 3.24 -19.16 -13.57
CA ASN A 47 3.40 -18.34 -14.78
C ASN A 47 2.84 -16.91 -14.61
N THR A 48 3.17 -16.00 -15.54
CA THR A 48 2.76 -14.59 -15.46
C THR A 48 1.26 -14.39 -15.60
N ALA A 49 0.57 -15.14 -16.46
CA ALA A 49 -0.88 -14.99 -16.64
C ALA A 49 -1.65 -15.35 -15.35
N GLU A 50 -1.17 -16.35 -14.61
CA GLU A 50 -1.69 -16.70 -13.29
C GLU A 50 -1.47 -15.57 -12.27
N LEU A 51 -0.31 -14.90 -12.30
CA LEU A 51 -0.07 -13.70 -11.49
C LEU A 51 -1.09 -12.60 -11.84
N GLY A 52 -1.28 -12.29 -13.13
CA GLY A 52 -2.22 -11.24 -13.56
C GLY A 52 -3.64 -11.52 -13.05
N LYS A 53 -4.12 -12.75 -13.27
CA LYS A 53 -5.43 -13.20 -12.79
C LYS A 53 -5.58 -13.05 -11.28
N LEU A 54 -4.58 -13.49 -10.51
CA LEU A 54 -4.60 -13.39 -9.05
C LEU A 54 -4.66 -11.95 -8.56
N LEU A 55 -3.89 -11.05 -9.19
CA LEU A 55 -3.92 -9.62 -8.86
C LEU A 55 -5.27 -8.98 -9.21
N SER A 56 -5.89 -9.38 -10.33
CA SER A 56 -7.20 -8.91 -10.75
C SER A 56 -8.31 -9.38 -9.79
N GLU A 57 -8.28 -10.65 -9.39
CA GLU A 57 -9.21 -11.22 -8.40
C GLU A 57 -9.06 -10.53 -7.03
N PHE A 58 -7.82 -10.31 -6.60
CA PHE A 58 -7.52 -9.59 -5.37
C PHE A 58 -8.07 -8.16 -5.41
N ARG A 59 -7.77 -7.42 -6.47
CA ARG A 59 -8.28 -6.05 -6.68
C ARG A 59 -9.80 -6.03 -6.59
N ALA A 60 -10.48 -6.94 -7.28
CA ALA A 60 -11.94 -7.01 -7.33
C ALA A 60 -12.54 -7.34 -5.95
N LYS A 61 -11.94 -8.29 -5.22
CA LYS A 61 -12.37 -8.67 -3.87
C LYS A 61 -12.25 -7.51 -2.87
N GLU A 62 -11.16 -6.76 -2.96
CA GLU A 62 -10.86 -5.64 -2.07
C GLU A 62 -11.46 -4.32 -2.55
N ARG A 63 -12.14 -4.31 -3.71
CA ARG A 63 -12.76 -3.13 -4.33
C ARG A 63 -11.77 -1.98 -4.53
N ILE A 64 -10.54 -2.31 -4.91
CA ILE A 64 -9.49 -1.32 -5.18
C ILE A 64 -9.67 -0.78 -6.60
N GLU A 65 -9.74 0.54 -6.75
CA GLU A 65 -9.86 1.15 -8.06
C GLU A 65 -8.50 1.23 -8.77
N VAL A 66 -8.51 1.14 -10.11
CA VAL A 66 -7.27 1.26 -10.90
C VAL A 66 -6.61 2.63 -10.71
N SER A 67 -7.39 3.67 -10.40
CA SER A 67 -6.87 4.99 -10.04
C SER A 67 -6.05 4.97 -8.76
N ASP A 68 -6.47 4.18 -7.76
CA ASP A 68 -5.78 4.11 -6.48
C ASP A 68 -4.44 3.40 -6.65
N ILE A 69 -4.41 2.34 -7.46
CA ILE A 69 -3.17 1.65 -7.84
C ILE A 69 -2.22 2.63 -8.55
N ALA A 70 -2.72 3.42 -9.49
CA ALA A 70 -1.91 4.39 -10.23
C ALA A 70 -1.27 5.45 -9.34
N LEU A 71 -1.98 5.90 -8.29
CA LEU A 71 -1.45 6.85 -7.31
C LEU A 71 -0.28 6.28 -6.50
N HIS A 72 -0.27 4.97 -6.28
CA HIS A 72 0.70 4.30 -5.40
C HIS A 72 1.82 3.57 -6.14
N SER A 73 1.65 3.23 -7.42
CA SER A 73 2.63 2.48 -8.21
C SER A 73 3.41 3.31 -9.24
N ASP A 74 3.09 4.60 -9.41
CA ASP A 74 3.63 5.49 -10.46
C ASP A 74 3.51 4.91 -11.89
N ALA A 75 2.52 4.05 -12.11
CA ALA A 75 2.30 3.35 -13.37
C ALA A 75 1.06 3.91 -14.08
N SER A 76 1.13 3.99 -15.41
CA SER A 76 -0.03 4.40 -16.20
C SER A 76 -1.19 3.41 -16.07
N ARG A 77 -2.43 3.89 -16.23
CA ARG A 77 -3.63 3.02 -16.20
C ARG A 77 -3.52 1.85 -17.18
N GLY A 78 -3.01 2.08 -18.39
CA GLY A 78 -2.82 1.02 -19.39
C GLY A 78 -1.78 -0.01 -18.97
N THR A 79 -0.72 0.43 -18.29
CA THR A 79 0.29 -0.47 -17.72
C THR A 79 -0.30 -1.32 -16.60
N ILE A 80 -1.10 -0.73 -15.71
CA ILE A 80 -1.77 -1.45 -14.63
C ILE A 80 -2.74 -2.48 -15.19
N THR A 81 -3.58 -2.11 -16.15
CA THR A 81 -4.49 -3.05 -16.80
C THR A 81 -3.74 -4.23 -17.42
N ARG A 82 -2.57 -3.97 -18.05
CA ARG A 82 -1.72 -5.05 -18.58
C ARG A 82 -1.21 -5.97 -17.47
N VAL A 83 -0.70 -5.42 -16.37
CA VAL A 83 -0.23 -6.23 -15.22
C VAL A 83 -1.37 -7.06 -14.60
N LEU A 84 -2.58 -6.51 -14.54
CA LEU A 84 -3.77 -7.21 -14.03
C LEU A 84 -4.33 -8.26 -15.01
N ASP A 85 -3.91 -8.28 -16.27
CA ASP A 85 -4.37 -9.24 -17.29
C ASP A 85 -3.29 -10.30 -17.55
N ASP A 86 -2.14 -9.87 -18.11
CA ASP A 86 -0.92 -10.66 -18.24
C ASP A 86 0.31 -9.74 -18.10
N PRO A 87 1.08 -9.84 -17.00
CA PRO A 87 2.32 -9.09 -16.78
C PRO A 87 3.42 -9.38 -17.80
N LYS A 88 3.26 -10.36 -18.69
CA LYS A 88 4.26 -10.71 -19.71
C LYS A 88 4.68 -9.49 -20.52
N GLY A 89 6.00 -9.28 -20.62
CA GLY A 89 6.58 -8.14 -21.33
C GLY A 89 6.56 -6.82 -20.56
N THR A 90 6.01 -6.80 -19.34
CA THR A 90 6.13 -5.66 -18.41
C THR A 90 7.40 -5.82 -17.57
N SER A 91 8.08 -4.72 -17.26
CA SER A 91 9.29 -4.76 -16.44
C SER A 91 8.98 -5.31 -15.04
N ILE A 92 9.88 -6.11 -14.48
CA ILE A 92 9.65 -6.70 -13.15
C ILE A 92 9.51 -5.64 -12.05
N ALA A 93 10.21 -4.51 -12.18
CA ALA A 93 10.10 -3.38 -11.27
C ALA A 93 8.67 -2.82 -11.26
N THR A 94 8.08 -2.61 -12.45
CA THR A 94 6.69 -2.16 -12.58
C THR A 94 5.70 -3.17 -12.00
N VAL A 95 5.92 -4.47 -12.24
CA VAL A 95 5.08 -5.53 -11.67
C VAL A 95 5.12 -5.47 -10.14
N ILE A 96 6.32 -5.34 -9.55
CA ILE A 96 6.50 -5.19 -8.10
C ILE A 96 5.76 -3.96 -7.58
N SER A 97 5.93 -2.79 -8.22
CA SER A 97 5.24 -1.56 -7.80
C SER A 97 3.71 -1.69 -7.83
N VAL A 98 3.15 -2.37 -8.83
CA VAL A 98 1.70 -2.62 -8.89
C VAL A 98 1.25 -3.60 -7.79
N VAL A 99 2.04 -4.64 -7.52
CA VAL A 99 1.76 -5.59 -6.44
C VAL A 99 1.80 -4.91 -5.07
N GLU A 100 2.80 -4.06 -4.83
CA GLU A 100 2.93 -3.29 -3.59
C GLU A 100 1.80 -2.26 -3.43
N ALA A 101 1.37 -1.62 -4.52
CA ALA A 101 0.20 -0.73 -4.51
C ALA A 101 -1.12 -1.47 -4.21
N LEU A 102 -1.20 -2.76 -4.52
CA LEU A 102 -2.29 -3.65 -4.09
C LEU A 102 -2.11 -4.14 -2.64
N GLY A 103 -1.02 -3.78 -1.96
CA GLY A 103 -0.71 -4.23 -0.61
C GLY A 103 -0.14 -5.65 -0.54
N GLY A 104 0.24 -6.23 -1.69
CA GLY A 104 0.91 -7.52 -1.79
C GLY A 104 2.44 -7.40 -1.75
N LYS A 105 3.11 -8.55 -1.73
CA LYS A 105 4.58 -8.62 -1.88
C LYS A 105 4.96 -9.88 -2.66
N LEU A 106 5.84 -9.73 -3.64
CA LEU A 106 6.44 -10.87 -4.34
C LEU A 106 7.71 -11.34 -3.62
N CYS A 107 7.89 -12.65 -3.55
CA CYS A 107 9.06 -13.31 -2.99
C CYS A 107 9.49 -14.45 -3.93
N ILE A 108 10.79 -14.68 -4.05
CA ILE A 108 11.31 -15.86 -4.75
C ILE A 108 11.39 -16.99 -3.72
N VAL A 109 10.67 -18.08 -3.97
CA VAL A 109 10.80 -19.32 -3.20
C VAL A 109 11.99 -20.10 -3.78
N LYS A 110 12.95 -20.46 -2.91
CA LYS A 110 14.12 -21.26 -3.28
C LYS A 110 13.87 -22.73 -3.01
#